data_AF-N8WX94-F1
#
_entry.id   AF-N8WX94-F1
#
_cell.length_a   1.000
_cell.length_b   1.000
_cell.length_c   1.000
_cell.angle_alpha   90.00
_cell.angle_beta   90.00
_cell.angle_gamma   90.00
#
_symmetry.space_group_name_H-M   'P 1'
#
loop_
_entity.id
_entity.type
_entity.pdbx_description
1 polymer ?
#
loop_
_entity_poly.entity_id
_entity_poly.type
_entity_poly.pdbx_seq_one_letter_code
_entity_poly.pdbx_strand_id
1 'polypeptide(L)'
;MRTFYTILIGIILFLVILFISRILRGRFSPTLFFILFILIWFVAMSWNMYMGIQAGYAFKEEFLIFLLNFGIPSLLATYVIYKNKSSI
;
A
#
# COMPACT_ATOMS: atom_id res chain seq x y z
N MET A 1 -6.87 -15.54 8.13
CA MET A 1 -5.41 -15.63 8.36
C MET A 1 -4.59 -14.93 7.26
N ARG A 2 -4.86 -15.10 5.95
CA ARG A 2 -4.07 -14.47 4.86
C ARG A 2 -4.14 -12.93 4.82
N THR A 3 -5.34 -12.34 4.86
CA THR A 3 -5.61 -10.89 4.77
C THR A 3 -4.94 -10.06 5.88
N PHE A 4 -4.98 -10.53 7.12
CA PHE A 4 -4.40 -9.80 8.25
C PHE A 4 -2.88 -9.60 8.09
N TYR A 5 -2.15 -10.66 7.72
CA TYR A 5 -0.71 -10.56 7.45
C TYR A 5 -0.42 -9.70 6.22
N THR A 6 -1.26 -9.76 5.18
CA THR A 6 -1.10 -8.92 3.99
C THR A 6 -1.23 -7.43 4.33
N ILE A 7 -2.23 -7.05 5.15
CA ILE A 7 -2.40 -5.67 5.62
C ILE A 7 -1.19 -5.25 6.46
N LEU A 8 -0.74 -6.11 7.38
CA LEU A 8 0.41 -5.82 8.24
C LEU A 8 1.69 -5.58 7.42
N ILE A 9 1.94 -6.40 6.40
CA ILE A 9 3.06 -6.24 5.47
C ILE A 9 2.95 -4.90 4.72
N GLY A 10 1.75 -4.52 4.29
CA GLY A 10 1.52 -3.23 3.62
C GLY A 10 1.84 -2.04 4.50
N ILE A 11 1.43 -2.11 5.77
CA ILE A 11 1.75 -1.08 6.77
C ILE A 11 3.27 -1.03 7.02
N ILE A 12 3.93 -2.18 7.18
CA ILE A 12 5.39 -2.24 7.38
C ILE A 12 6.11 -1.64 6.16
N LEU A 13 5.72 -2.03 4.95
CA LEU A 13 6.31 -1.49 3.71
C LEU A 13 6.13 0.03 3.64
N PHE A 14 4.94 0.54 3.99
CA PHE A 14 4.68 1.97 4.04
C PHE A 14 5.58 2.68 5.07
N LEU A 15 5.75 2.12 6.27
CA LEU A 15 6.63 2.68 7.30
C LEU A 15 8.09 2.72 6.86
N VAL A 16 8.56 1.67 6.18
CA VAL A 16 9.92 1.62 5.62
C VAL A 16 10.12 2.72 4.56
N ILE A 17 9.16 2.88 3.64
CA ILE A 17 9.22 3.92 2.61
C ILE A 17 9.16 5.32 3.23
N LEU A 18 8.31 5.53 4.25
CA LEU A 18 8.28 6.78 5.02
C LEU A 18 9.62 7.06 5.70
N PHE A 19 10.22 6.05 6.33
CA PHE A 19 11.51 6.19 7.00
C PHE A 19 12.61 6.59 6.01
N ILE A 20 12.66 5.92 4.85
CA ILE A 20 13.57 6.27 3.75
C ILE A 20 13.31 7.70 3.26
N SER A 21 12.04 8.09 3.08
CA SER A 21 11.69 9.46 2.65
C SER A 21 12.15 10.53 3.65
N ARG A 22 12.18 10.19 4.94
CA ARG A 22 12.64 11.09 6.00
C ARG A 22 14.16 11.22 6.03
N ILE A 23 14.90 10.14 5.75
CA ILE A 23 16.37 10.17 5.59
C ILE A 23 16.76 10.99 4.36
N LEU A 24 16.00 10.87 3.27
CA LEU A 24 16.25 11.55 2.00
C LEU A 24 15.60 12.95 1.91
N ARG A 25 15.16 13.52 3.04
CA ARG A 25 14.53 14.84 3.10
C ARG A 25 15.42 15.89 2.42
N GLY A 26 14.83 16.65 1.48
CA GLY A 26 15.50 17.73 0.76
C GLY A 26 16.05 17.35 -0.62
N ARG A 27 16.15 16.06 -0.96
CA ARG A 27 16.57 15.62 -2.32
C ARG A 27 15.42 15.22 -3.23
N PHE A 28 14.32 14.73 -2.67
CA PHE A 28 13.17 14.25 -3.44
C PHE A 28 11.85 14.67 -2.78
N SER A 29 10.82 14.88 -3.61
CA SER A 29 9.47 15.21 -3.13
C SER A 29 8.85 14.03 -2.38
N PRO A 30 8.25 14.23 -1.19
CA PRO A 30 7.51 13.19 -0.47
C PRO A 30 6.41 12.53 -1.31
N THR A 31 5.84 13.27 -2.26
CA THR A 31 4.85 12.76 -3.22
C THR A 31 5.39 11.64 -4.10
N LEU A 32 6.68 11.66 -4.45
CA LEU A 32 7.30 10.62 -5.28
C LEU A 32 7.30 9.26 -4.56
N PHE A 33 7.71 9.24 -3.29
CA PHE A 33 7.74 8.03 -2.47
C PHE A 33 6.35 7.41 -2.27
N PHE A 34 5.33 8.25 -2.22
CA PHE A 34 3.95 7.82 -2.14
C PHE A 34 3.44 7.16 -3.42
N ILE A 35 3.71 7.78 -4.57
CA ILE A 35 3.35 7.21 -5.87
C ILE A 35 4.03 5.85 -6.03
N LEU A 36 5.32 5.76 -5.67
CA LEU A 36 6.07 4.50 -5.68
C LEU A 36 5.44 3.45 -4.76
N PHE A 37 5.06 3.82 -3.53
CA PHE A 37 4.37 2.91 -2.62
C PHE A 37 3.06 2.41 -3.23
N ILE A 38 2.21 3.29 -3.75
CA ILE A 38 0.93 2.91 -4.36
C ILE A 38 1.15 1.95 -5.52
N LEU A 39 2.09 2.25 -6.42
CA LEU A 39 2.35 1.41 -7.59
C LEU A 39 2.86 0.02 -7.19
N ILE A 40 3.86 -0.04 -6.31
CA ILE A 40 4.44 -1.30 -5.84
C ILE A 40 3.36 -2.12 -5.10
N TRP A 41 2.58 -1.46 -4.23
CA TRP A 41 1.55 -2.14 -3.45
C TRP A 41 0.38 -2.61 -4.31
N PHE A 42 -0.04 -1.82 -5.30
CA PHE A 42 -1.06 -2.21 -6.27
C PHE A 42 -0.66 -3.46 -7.03
N VAL A 43 0.58 -3.52 -7.53
CA VAL A 43 1.10 -4.70 -8.24
C VAL A 43 1.13 -5.92 -7.32
N ALA A 44 1.63 -5.76 -6.09
CA ALA A 44 1.68 -6.84 -5.11
C ALA A 44 0.28 -7.40 -4.77
N MET A 45 -0.71 -6.54 -4.58
CA MET A 45 -2.09 -6.96 -4.30
C MET A 45 -2.75 -7.57 -5.52
N SER A 46 -2.50 -7.05 -6.73
CA SER A 46 -3.05 -7.62 -7.97
C SER A 46 -2.53 -9.03 -8.19
N TRP A 47 -1.23 -9.25 -7.93
CA TRP A 47 -0.63 -10.58 -7.94
C TRP A 47 -1.26 -11.50 -6.89
N ASN A 48 -1.50 -11.00 -5.68
CA ASN A 48 -2.16 -11.77 -4.62
C ASN A 48 -3.56 -12.26 -5.03
N MET A 49 -4.36 -11.36 -5.62
CA MET A 49 -5.69 -11.66 -6.16
C MET A 49 -5.61 -12.70 -7.28
N TYR A 50 -4.68 -12.54 -8.22
CA TYR A 50 -4.45 -13.50 -9.30
C TYR A 50 -4.13 -14.89 -8.77
N MET A 51 -3.24 -15.00 -7.78
CA MET A 51 -2.90 -16.27 -7.15
C MET A 51 -4.07 -16.89 -6.39
N GLY A 52 -4.96 -16.07 -5.80
CA GLY A 52 -6.21 -16.55 -5.20
C GLY A 52 -7.13 -17.18 -6.24
N ILE A 53 -7.34 -16.50 -7.37
CA ILE A 53 -8.15 -17.03 -8.47
C ILE A 53 -7.57 -18.33 -9.02
N GLN A 54 -6.25 -18.41 -9.20
CA GLN A 54 -5.56 -19.64 -9.63
C GLN A 54 -5.68 -20.80 -8.63
N ALA A 55 -5.87 -20.49 -7.33
CA ALA A 55 -6.12 -21.48 -6.30
C ALA A 55 -7.60 -21.96 -6.25
N GLY A 56 -8.46 -21.44 -7.13
CA GLY A 56 -9.87 -21.82 -7.23
C GLY A 56 -10.85 -20.93 -6.45
N TYR A 57 -10.38 -19.81 -5.87
CA TYR A 57 -11.27 -18.85 -5.21
C TYR A 57 -12.05 -18.01 -6.23
N ALA A 58 -13.27 -17.58 -5.84
CA ALA A 58 -14.10 -16.79 -6.73
C ALA A 58 -13.52 -15.38 -6.93
N PHE A 59 -13.54 -14.89 -8.18
CA PHE A 59 -13.05 -13.55 -8.52
C PHE A 59 -13.64 -12.45 -7.63
N LYS A 60 -14.95 -12.51 -7.33
CA LYS A 60 -15.63 -11.50 -6.51
C LYS A 60 -15.10 -11.46 -5.07
N GLU A 61 -14.78 -12.62 -4.50
CA GLU A 61 -14.23 -12.73 -3.15
C GLU A 61 -12.80 -12.16 -3.11
N GLU A 62 -11.97 -12.57 -4.07
CA GLU A 62 -10.59 -12.08 -4.19
C GLU A 62 -10.53 -10.58 -4.51
N PHE A 63 -11.46 -10.06 -5.31
CA PHE A 63 -11.55 -8.63 -5.61
C PHE A 63 -11.91 -7.80 -4.37
N LEU A 64 -12.82 -8.29 -3.53
CA LEU A 64 -13.15 -7.62 -2.26
C LEU A 64 -11.96 -7.64 -1.30
N ILE A 65 -11.23 -8.76 -1.23
CA ILE A 65 -9.99 -8.90 -0.47
C ILE A 65 -8.92 -7.94 -0.98
N PHE A 66 -8.76 -7.85 -2.31
CA PHE A 66 -7.86 -6.89 -2.95
C PHE A 66 -8.20 -5.46 -2.54
N LEU A 67 -9.48 -5.06 -2.63
CA LEU A 67 -9.94 -3.72 -2.24
C LEU A 67 -9.60 -3.39 -0.79
N LEU A 68 -9.75 -4.33 0.13
CA LEU A 68 -9.39 -4.13 1.54
C LEU A 68 -7.87 -4.02 1.73
N ASN A 69 -7.12 -4.97 1.17
CA ASN A 69 -5.66 -5.04 1.35
C ASN A 69 -4.91 -3.91 0.65
N PHE A 70 -5.40 -3.45 -0.51
CA PHE A 70 -4.84 -2.31 -1.22
C PHE A 70 -5.38 -0.98 -0.68
N GLY A 71 -6.70 -0.91 -0.46
CA GLY A 71 -7.40 0.32 -0.10
C GLY A 71 -7.00 0.84 1.28
N ILE A 72 -6.95 -0.02 2.31
CA ILE A 72 -6.63 0.42 3.67
C ILE A 72 -5.23 1.05 3.74
N PRO A 73 -4.14 0.39 3.30
CA PRO A 73 -2.81 1.01 3.34
C PRO A 73 -2.68 2.24 2.44
N SER A 74 -3.31 2.23 1.26
CA SER A 74 -3.29 3.38 0.33
C SER A 74 -3.99 4.60 0.93
N LEU A 75 -5.15 4.42 1.56
CA LEU A 75 -5.87 5.51 2.23
C LEU A 75 -5.07 6.06 3.41
N LEU A 76 -4.45 5.19 4.20
CA LEU A 76 -3.61 5.57 5.34
C LEU A 76 -2.40 6.39 4.88
N ALA A 77 -1.75 5.93 3.81
CA ALA A 77 -0.64 6.64 3.18
C ALA A 77 -1.06 8.02 2.62
N THR A 78 -2.22 8.07 1.97
CA THR A 78 -2.83 9.31 1.47
C THR A 78 -3.04 10.30 2.61
N TYR A 79 -3.69 9.86 3.69
CA TYR A 79 -3.98 10.68 4.86
C TYR A 79 -2.72 11.27 5.51
N VAL A 80 -1.66 10.46 5.66
CA VAL A 80 -0.38 10.91 6.24
C VAL A 80 0.27 12.03 5.42
N ILE A 81 0.17 11.96 4.09
CA ILE A 81 0.76 12.98 3.21
C ILE A 81 -0.08 14.24 3.19
N TYR A 82 -1.40 14.13 3.11
CA TYR A 82 -2.29 15.28 3.20
C TYR A 82 -2.04 16.05 4.50
N LYS A 83 -1.92 15.35 5.63
CA LYS A 83 -1.61 15.96 6.92
C LYS A 83 -0.24 16.64 6.93
N ASN A 84 0.81 15.97 6.42
CA ASN A 84 2.15 16.57 6.35
C ASN A 84 2.22 17.80 5.45
N LYS A 85 1.38 17.87 4.40
CA LYS A 85 1.33 19.00 3.48
C LYS A 85 0.60 20.22 4.05
N SER A 86 -0.31 20.05 5.01
CA SER A 86 -1.07 21.15 5.65
C SER A 86 -0.37 21.76 6.87
N SER A 87 0.76 21.20 7.29
CA SER A 87 1.57 21.66 8.44
C SER A 87 2.82 22.43 8.02
N ILE A 88 2.88 22.88 6.76
CA ILE A 88 3.89 23.75 6.15
C ILE A 88 3.16 25.00 5.67
#